data_AF-A0A2C6AA40-F1
#
_entry.id   AF-A0A2C6AA40-F1
#
_cell.length_a   1.000
_cell.length_b   1.000
_cell.length_c   1.000
_cell.angle_alpha   90.00
_cell.angle_beta   90.00
_cell.angle_gamma   90.00
#
_symmetry.space_group_name_H-M   'P 1'
#
loop_
_entity.id
_entity.type
_entity.pdbx_description
1 polymer ?
#
loop_
_entity_poly.entity_id
_entity_poly.type
_entity_poly.pdbx_seq_one_letter_code
_entity_poly.pdbx_strand_id
1 'polypeptide(L)'
;MSPPPQTCHGSYNFGYIDTSQYTGDITYTPASSLLGFWQWTSTGYSVGDGAFNPVDIDSVADTGTSIVLLPAPIVRDYWDHVTGGHYDEDQKAYVFPCSSALPDLSFGVENATISIPGEYVRFGHAHSESETCYGGIQNNRGGLSIWGDVALKAAFVVFDVGQTRIGWAQAR
;
A
#
# COMPACT_ATOMS: atom_id res chain seq x y z
N MET A 1 -27.95 -6.80 -16.18
CA MET A 1 -26.82 -6.24 -16.97
C MET A 1 -25.87 -5.65 -15.96
N SER A 2 -24.68 -6.22 -15.79
CA SER A 2 -23.64 -5.61 -14.95
C SER A 2 -23.23 -4.28 -15.59
N PRO A 3 -22.98 -3.21 -14.81
CA PRO A 3 -22.46 -1.98 -15.37
C PRO A 3 -21.15 -2.28 -16.12
N PRO A 4 -20.86 -1.55 -17.21
CA PRO A 4 -19.56 -1.66 -17.87
C PRO A 4 -18.45 -1.39 -16.85
N PRO A 5 -17.27 -2.03 -16.99
CA PRO A 5 -16.14 -1.77 -16.11
C PRO A 5 -15.86 -0.27 -16.12
N GLN A 6 -15.93 0.38 -14.95
CA GLN A 6 -15.48 1.74 -14.80
C GLN A 6 -13.98 1.78 -15.10
N THR A 7 -13.58 2.51 -16.12
CA THR A 7 -12.18 2.79 -16.40
C THR A 7 -11.70 3.85 -15.41
N CYS A 8 -11.08 3.42 -14.32
CA CYS A 8 -10.37 4.34 -13.43
C CYS A 8 -9.05 4.73 -14.10
N HIS A 9 -8.92 5.99 -14.50
CA HIS A 9 -7.69 6.55 -15.04
C HIS A 9 -6.88 7.20 -13.91
N GLY A 10 -5.55 7.01 -13.91
CA GLY A 10 -4.63 7.77 -13.07
C GLY A 10 -3.98 8.93 -13.84
N SER A 11 -3.20 9.76 -13.15
CA SER A 11 -2.44 10.86 -13.76
C SER A 11 -1.06 11.02 -13.15
N TYR A 12 -0.08 11.42 -13.98
CA TYR A 12 1.20 11.96 -13.54
C TYR A 12 1.28 13.43 -13.92
N ASN A 13 1.47 14.29 -12.92
CA ASN A 13 1.59 15.72 -13.08
C ASN A 13 3.03 16.16 -12.82
N PHE A 14 3.54 17.12 -13.61
CA PHE A 14 4.90 17.64 -13.47
C PHE A 14 4.87 19.16 -13.31
N GLY A 15 5.54 19.67 -12.27
CA GLY A 15 5.70 21.11 -12.03
C GLY A 15 4.54 21.79 -11.30
N TYR A 16 3.48 21.07 -10.93
CA TYR A 16 2.37 21.60 -10.15
C TYR A 16 1.69 20.50 -9.32
N ILE A 17 0.87 20.91 -8.35
CA ILE A 17 0.03 20.04 -7.52
C ILE A 17 -1.43 20.38 -7.84
N ASP A 18 -2.19 19.39 -8.31
CA ASP A 18 -3.62 19.52 -8.55
C ASP A 18 -4.40 19.25 -7.26
N THR A 19 -4.92 20.31 -6.63
CA THR A 19 -5.66 20.21 -5.36
C THR A 19 -7.01 19.52 -5.51
N SER A 20 -7.48 19.26 -6.73
CA SER A 20 -8.71 18.52 -6.98
C SER A 20 -8.56 17.00 -6.94
N GLN A 21 -7.34 16.47 -6.82
CA GLN A 21 -7.03 15.03 -6.88
C GLN A 21 -6.89 14.34 -5.51
N TYR A 22 -6.98 15.10 -4.42
CA TYR A 22 -6.85 14.56 -3.06
C TYR A 22 -7.83 15.20 -2.07
N THR A 23 -7.95 14.57 -0.91
CA THR A 23 -8.70 15.11 0.23
C THR A 23 -7.77 15.40 1.40
N GLY A 24 -8.20 16.31 2.27
CA GLY A 24 -7.40 16.74 3.41
C GLY A 24 -6.13 17.50 3.00
N ASP A 25 -5.13 17.47 3.86
CA ASP A 25 -3.84 18.10 3.66
C ASP A 25 -2.79 17.09 3.19
N ILE A 26 -1.79 17.57 2.47
CA ILE A 26 -0.60 16.78 2.13
C ILE A 26 0.35 16.80 3.32
N THR A 27 0.60 15.65 3.92
CA THR A 27 1.63 15.49 4.95
C THR A 27 2.95 15.11 4.29
N TYR A 28 3.97 15.94 4.52
CA TYR A 28 5.32 15.71 4.01
C TYR A 28 6.21 15.05 5.06
N THR A 29 7.03 14.11 4.62
CA THR A 29 8.08 13.46 5.42
C THR A 29 9.42 13.54 4.69
N PRO A 30 10.57 13.64 5.41
CA PRO A 30 11.88 13.67 4.78
C PRO A 30 12.10 12.45 3.87
N ALA A 31 12.70 12.69 2.72
CA ALA A 31 13.13 11.61 1.82
C ALA A 31 14.66 11.48 1.83
N SER A 32 15.15 10.30 1.48
CA SER A 32 16.57 10.05 1.21
C SER A 32 16.74 9.47 -0.18
N SER A 33 17.69 10.02 -0.94
CA SER A 33 18.11 9.52 -2.25
C SER A 33 19.42 8.72 -2.20
N LEU A 34 19.92 8.39 -1.01
CA LEU A 34 21.23 7.75 -0.80
C LEU A 34 21.38 6.43 -1.57
N LEU A 35 20.30 5.67 -1.74
CA LEU A 35 20.28 4.42 -2.51
C LEU A 35 19.68 4.58 -3.93
N GLY A 36 19.44 5.81 -4.37
CA GLY A 36 18.81 6.10 -5.67
C GLY A 36 17.28 5.91 -5.69
N PHE A 37 16.65 5.75 -4.54
CA PHE A 37 15.20 5.60 -4.40
C PHE A 37 14.56 6.80 -3.70
N TRP A 38 13.23 6.87 -3.74
CA TRP A 38 12.44 7.73 -2.84
C TRP A 38 12.27 7.04 -1.49
N GLN A 39 13.34 7.01 -0.70
CA GLN A 39 13.33 6.37 0.61
C GLN A 39 12.67 7.28 1.65
N TRP A 40 11.86 6.71 2.53
CA TRP A 40 11.20 7.41 3.62
C TRP A 40 10.82 6.42 4.74
N THR A 41 10.50 6.95 5.91
CA THR A 41 10.15 6.13 7.08
C THR A 41 8.67 6.34 7.41
N SER A 42 7.88 5.27 7.27
CA SER A 42 6.50 5.28 7.79
C SER A 42 6.53 5.15 9.31
N THR A 43 5.62 5.86 10.00
CA THR A 43 5.58 5.94 11.47
C THR A 43 4.81 4.79 12.13
N GLY A 44 4.22 3.90 11.33
CA GLY A 44 3.49 2.73 11.83
C GLY A 44 2.37 2.30 10.91
N TYR A 45 1.46 1.49 11.44
CA TYR A 45 0.33 0.95 10.68
C TYR A 45 -0.85 0.57 11.59
N SER A 46 -2.04 0.40 11.01
CA SER A 46 -3.19 -0.26 11.62
C SER A 46 -3.90 -1.17 10.62
N VAL A 47 -4.58 -2.19 11.13
CA VAL A 47 -5.36 -3.16 10.34
C VAL A 47 -6.83 -3.00 10.68
N GLY A 48 -7.65 -2.67 9.69
CA GLY A 48 -9.07 -2.34 9.88
C GLY A 48 -9.27 -1.25 10.93
N ASP A 49 -10.22 -1.47 11.84
CA ASP A 49 -10.50 -0.59 12.99
C ASP A 49 -9.56 -0.82 14.19
N GLY A 50 -8.47 -1.55 13.98
CA GLY A 50 -7.46 -1.83 15.01
C GLY A 50 -6.72 -0.58 15.47
N ALA A 51 -6.10 -0.66 16.64
CA ALA A 51 -5.26 0.42 17.15
C ALA A 51 -4.05 0.67 16.22
N PHE A 52 -3.60 1.92 16.15
CA PHE A 52 -2.36 2.26 15.47
C PHE A 52 -1.18 1.64 16.22
N ASN A 53 -0.35 0.88 15.50
CA ASN A 53 0.89 0.28 15.97
C ASN A 53 2.06 1.17 15.57
N PRO A 54 2.65 1.97 16.48
CA PRO A 54 3.78 2.82 16.16
C PRO A 54 5.04 1.95 15.96
N VAL A 55 5.61 2.04 14.78
CA VAL A 55 6.86 1.36 14.42
C VAL A 55 7.45 2.07 13.22
N ASP A 56 8.75 2.36 13.27
CA ASP A 56 9.45 2.94 12.13
C ASP A 56 9.63 1.87 11.03
N ILE A 57 9.12 2.15 9.84
CA ILE A 57 9.22 1.28 8.66
C ILE A 57 10.02 2.01 7.58
N ASP A 58 11.33 1.77 7.57
CA ASP A 58 12.21 2.24 6.51
C ASP A 58 11.83 1.57 5.18
N SER A 59 11.47 2.40 4.20
CA SER A 59 10.77 1.95 3.01
C SER A 59 11.04 2.85 1.80
N VAL A 60 10.54 2.42 0.64
CA VAL A 60 10.52 3.23 -0.58
C VAL A 60 9.11 3.37 -1.13
N ALA A 61 8.82 4.51 -1.73
CA ALA A 61 7.68 4.66 -2.64
C ALA A 61 8.12 4.29 -4.05
N ASP A 62 7.51 3.27 -4.65
CA ASP A 62 7.94 2.72 -5.94
C ASP A 62 6.77 2.36 -6.85
N THR A 63 6.48 3.24 -7.82
CA THR A 63 5.46 3.04 -8.86
C THR A 63 5.80 1.91 -9.84
N GLY A 64 7.00 1.32 -9.76
CA GLY A 64 7.42 0.17 -10.56
C GLY A 64 7.11 -1.18 -9.90
N THR A 65 6.70 -1.19 -8.63
CA THR A 65 6.35 -2.40 -7.89
C THR A 65 4.83 -2.50 -7.70
N SER A 66 4.22 -3.60 -8.16
CA SER A 66 2.75 -3.71 -8.17
C SER A 66 2.09 -3.88 -6.80
N ILE A 67 2.82 -4.36 -5.79
CA ILE A 67 2.29 -4.77 -4.48
C ILE A 67 2.99 -4.04 -3.34
N VAL A 68 2.46 -4.18 -2.12
CA VAL A 68 3.14 -3.75 -0.90
C VAL A 68 4.02 -4.88 -0.39
N LEU A 69 5.28 -4.56 -0.09
CA LEU A 69 6.26 -5.46 0.53
C LEU A 69 6.67 -4.93 1.89
N LEU A 70 6.40 -5.68 2.96
CA LEU A 70 6.66 -5.25 4.34
C LEU A 70 7.36 -6.33 5.16
N PRO A 71 7.94 -5.98 6.32
CA PRO A 71 8.51 -6.96 7.24
C PRO A 71 7.51 -8.05 7.65
N ALA A 72 8.01 -9.28 7.79
CA ALA A 72 7.21 -10.46 8.10
C ALA A 72 6.22 -10.29 9.29
N PRO A 73 6.58 -9.64 10.41
CA PRO A 73 5.66 -9.45 11.52
C PRO A 73 4.42 -8.60 11.15
N ILE A 74 4.61 -7.54 10.36
CA ILE A 74 3.53 -6.63 9.94
C ILE A 74 2.60 -7.34 8.96
N VAL A 75 3.19 -8.06 8.00
CA VAL A 75 2.42 -8.82 7.00
C VAL A 75 1.60 -9.91 7.68
N ARG A 76 2.19 -10.63 8.64
CA ARG A 76 1.47 -11.65 9.41
C ARG A 76 0.30 -11.03 10.21
N ASP A 77 0.53 -9.92 10.90
CA ASP A 77 -0.52 -9.22 11.65
C ASP A 77 -1.71 -8.85 10.76
N TYR A 78 -1.46 -8.33 9.55
CA TYR A 78 -2.54 -8.07 8.58
C TYR A 78 -3.32 -9.34 8.22
N TRP A 79 -2.63 -10.42 7.86
CA TRP A 79 -3.29 -11.65 7.39
C TRP A 79 -3.99 -12.43 8.51
N ASP A 80 -3.59 -12.26 9.77
CA ASP A 80 -4.30 -12.82 10.93
C ASP A 80 -5.73 -12.26 11.09
N HIS A 81 -6.02 -11.11 10.46
CA HIS A 81 -7.36 -10.50 10.41
C HIS A 81 -8.20 -10.96 9.20
N VAL A 82 -7.65 -11.80 8.32
CA VAL A 82 -8.34 -12.29 7.12
C VAL A 82 -8.75 -13.75 7.33
N THR A 83 -10.04 -14.03 7.25
CA THR A 83 -10.52 -15.41 7.34
C THR A 83 -9.94 -16.25 6.20
N GLY A 84 -9.17 -17.28 6.55
CA GLY A 84 -8.47 -18.15 5.58
C GLY A 84 -7.21 -17.54 4.97
N GLY A 85 -6.80 -16.34 5.38
CA GLY A 85 -5.53 -15.74 4.99
C GLY A 85 -4.35 -16.52 5.57
N HIS A 86 -3.42 -16.95 4.72
CA HIS A 86 -2.23 -17.67 5.16
C HIS A 86 -1.11 -17.57 4.13
N TYR A 87 0.11 -17.85 4.57
CA TYR A 87 1.25 -18.01 3.67
C TYR A 87 1.21 -19.41 3.04
N ASP A 88 1.16 -19.46 1.71
CA ASP A 88 1.22 -20.70 0.94
C ASP A 88 2.66 -20.93 0.46
N GLU A 89 3.24 -22.07 0.87
CA GLU A 89 4.62 -22.42 0.54
C GLU A 89 4.80 -22.85 -0.93
N ASP A 90 3.77 -23.33 -1.61
CA ASP A 90 3.88 -23.74 -3.01
C ASP A 90 3.83 -22.51 -3.92
N GLN A 91 2.94 -21.56 -3.61
CA GLN A 91 2.82 -20.28 -4.32
C GLN A 91 3.85 -19.24 -3.86
N LYS A 92 4.53 -19.50 -2.74
CA LYS A 92 5.51 -18.58 -2.12
C LYS A 92 4.92 -17.18 -1.85
N ALA A 93 3.64 -17.13 -1.49
CA ALA A 93 2.89 -15.88 -1.29
C ALA A 93 1.82 -16.04 -0.20
N TYR A 94 1.40 -14.93 0.40
CA TYR A 94 0.14 -14.89 1.13
C TYR A 94 -1.03 -14.97 0.17
N VAL A 95 -1.94 -15.88 0.50
CA VAL A 95 -3.14 -16.18 -0.25
C VAL A 95 -4.33 -16.21 0.69
N PHE A 96 -5.53 -16.12 0.13
CA PHE A 96 -6.78 -16.15 0.89
C PHE A 96 -7.94 -16.62 0.00
N PRO A 97 -9.05 -17.12 0.57
CA PRO A 97 -10.26 -17.38 -0.21
C PRO A 97 -10.77 -16.09 -0.86
N CYS A 98 -11.00 -16.08 -2.16
CA CYS A 98 -11.39 -14.88 -2.91
C CYS A 98 -12.67 -14.22 -2.36
N SER A 99 -13.55 -14.99 -1.73
CA SER A 99 -14.80 -14.54 -1.09
C SER A 99 -14.59 -13.85 0.26
N SER A 100 -13.40 -13.93 0.88
CA SER A 100 -13.13 -13.29 2.16
C SER A 100 -13.15 -11.76 2.02
N ALA A 101 -13.74 -11.12 3.03
CA ALA A 101 -13.59 -9.69 3.24
C ALA A 101 -12.13 -9.40 3.67
N LEU A 102 -11.58 -8.31 3.15
CA LEU A 102 -10.25 -7.84 3.50
C LEU A 102 -10.39 -6.54 4.31
N PRO A 103 -9.69 -6.40 5.45
CA PRO A 103 -9.65 -5.15 6.18
C PRO A 103 -8.82 -4.12 5.43
N ASP A 104 -9.04 -2.84 5.71
CA ASP A 104 -8.15 -1.79 5.25
C ASP A 104 -6.79 -1.91 5.93
N LEU A 105 -5.71 -1.52 5.25
CA LEU A 105 -4.41 -1.28 5.87
C LEU A 105 -4.18 0.23 5.89
N SER A 106 -4.02 0.81 7.07
CA SER A 106 -3.55 2.20 7.17
C SER A 106 -2.08 2.25 7.54
N PHE A 107 -1.33 3.17 6.94
CA PHE A 107 0.07 3.43 7.29
C PHE A 107 0.28 4.87 7.72
N GLY A 108 1.24 5.09 8.61
CA GLY A 108 1.56 6.41 9.15
C GLY A 108 2.50 7.21 8.26
N VAL A 109 2.24 8.52 8.18
CA VAL A 109 3.10 9.53 7.57
C VAL A 109 3.18 10.69 8.54
N GLU A 110 4.29 10.83 9.27
CA GLU A 110 4.40 11.76 10.40
C GLU A 110 3.23 11.57 11.39
N ASN A 111 2.38 12.59 11.54
CA ASN A 111 1.19 12.61 12.39
C ASN A 111 -0.12 12.28 11.65
N ALA A 112 -0.04 11.94 10.37
CA ALA A 112 -1.18 11.58 9.52
C ALA A 112 -1.17 10.07 9.20
N THR A 113 -2.28 9.59 8.66
CA THR A 113 -2.45 8.21 8.20
C THR A 113 -3.05 8.20 6.81
N ILE A 114 -2.61 7.25 5.97
CA ILE A 114 -3.21 6.97 4.66
C ILE A 114 -3.82 5.57 4.72
N SER A 115 -5.06 5.44 4.27
CA SER A 115 -5.80 4.19 4.29
C SER A 115 -5.84 3.54 2.91
N ILE A 116 -5.41 2.29 2.84
CA ILE A 116 -5.50 1.42 1.66
C ILE A 116 -6.77 0.58 1.82
N PRO A 117 -7.78 0.76 0.96
CA PRO A 117 -8.99 -0.04 1.00
C PRO A 117 -8.67 -1.54 0.88
N GLY A 118 -9.33 -2.39 1.66
CA GLY A 118 -9.11 -3.84 1.61
C GLY A 118 -9.34 -4.43 0.21
N GLU A 119 -10.22 -3.85 -0.60
CA GLU A 119 -10.41 -4.23 -1.99
C GLU A 119 -9.14 -4.03 -2.86
N TYR A 120 -8.29 -3.07 -2.54
CA TYR A 120 -7.03 -2.82 -3.26
C TYR A 120 -5.97 -3.87 -2.96
N VAL A 121 -6.08 -4.54 -1.81
CA VAL A 121 -5.22 -5.65 -1.39
C VAL A 121 -5.58 -6.96 -2.10
N ARG A 122 -6.77 -7.10 -2.68
CA ARG A 122 -7.09 -8.26 -3.54
C ARG A 122 -6.35 -8.12 -4.87
N PHE A 123 -5.22 -8.81 -5.04
CA PHE A 123 -4.42 -8.71 -6.26
C PHE A 123 -5.06 -9.47 -7.44
N GLY A 124 -5.72 -10.60 -7.15
CA GLY A 124 -6.46 -11.38 -8.15
C GLY A 124 -6.46 -12.87 -7.84
N HIS A 125 -7.13 -13.65 -8.69
CA HIS A 125 -7.16 -15.11 -8.56
C HIS A 125 -5.77 -15.72 -8.77
N ALA A 126 -5.45 -16.78 -8.02
CA ALA A 126 -4.16 -17.47 -8.14
C ALA A 126 -3.98 -18.15 -9.51
N HIS A 127 -5.09 -18.61 -10.10
CA HIS A 127 -5.23 -19.03 -11.49
C HIS A 127 -6.70 -18.83 -11.91
N SER A 128 -7.02 -18.93 -13.21
CA SER A 128 -8.31 -18.48 -13.80
C SER A 128 -9.59 -19.08 -13.20
N GLU A 129 -9.49 -20.21 -12.50
CA GLU A 129 -10.61 -20.95 -11.90
C GLU A 129 -10.43 -21.16 -10.37
N SER A 130 -9.46 -20.47 -9.76
CA SER A 130 -9.12 -20.68 -8.35
C SER A 130 -10.13 -19.98 -7.45
N GLU A 131 -10.59 -20.64 -6.39
CA GLU A 131 -11.26 -19.94 -5.28
C GLU A 131 -10.26 -19.24 -4.35
N THR A 132 -8.96 -19.38 -4.64
CA THR A 132 -7.85 -18.75 -3.92
C THR A 132 -7.36 -17.51 -4.66
N CYS A 133 -7.16 -16.43 -3.93
CA CYS A 133 -6.67 -15.15 -4.42
C CYS A 133 -5.28 -14.83 -3.83
N TYR A 134 -4.43 -14.18 -4.62
CA TYR A 134 -3.18 -13.59 -4.15
C TYR A 134 -3.45 -12.30 -3.38
N GLY A 135 -2.75 -12.17 -2.25
CA GLY A 135 -2.70 -10.93 -1.49
C GLY A 135 -1.76 -9.89 -2.08
N GLY A 136 -2.17 -8.63 -2.04
CA GLY A 136 -1.40 -7.45 -2.47
C GLY A 136 -0.45 -6.91 -1.39
N ILE A 137 -0.44 -7.51 -0.19
CA ILE A 137 0.52 -7.25 0.88
C ILE A 137 1.32 -8.52 1.12
N GLN A 138 2.63 -8.46 0.89
CA GLN A 138 3.52 -9.61 0.93
C GLN A 138 4.77 -9.34 1.76
N ASN A 139 5.44 -10.42 2.16
CA ASN A 139 6.67 -10.35 2.93
C ASN A 139 7.84 -9.87 2.07
N ASN A 140 8.59 -8.88 2.54
CA ASN A 140 9.80 -8.37 1.89
C ASN A 140 11.01 -9.34 1.99
N ARG A 141 10.87 -10.44 2.73
CA ARG A 141 11.87 -11.50 2.96
C ARG A 141 13.20 -10.98 3.52
N GLY A 142 13.13 -9.94 4.36
CA GLY A 142 14.31 -9.26 4.91
C GLY A 142 14.99 -8.29 3.93
N GLY A 143 14.39 -8.08 2.75
CA GLY A 143 14.78 -7.05 1.81
C GLY A 143 14.16 -5.69 2.13
N LEU A 144 14.15 -4.81 1.13
CA LEU A 144 13.60 -3.47 1.21
C LEU A 144 12.08 -3.50 1.40
N SER A 145 11.55 -2.68 2.29
CA SER A 145 10.11 -2.44 2.38
C SER A 145 9.67 -1.51 1.23
N ILE A 146 8.61 -1.87 0.52
CA ILE A 146 8.16 -1.18 -0.69
C ILE A 146 6.68 -0.85 -0.57
N TRP A 147 6.35 0.44 -0.62
CA TRP A 147 4.99 0.93 -0.84
C TRP A 147 4.77 1.07 -2.35
N GLY A 148 4.35 -0.03 -2.97
CA GLY A 148 4.06 -0.12 -4.41
C GLY A 148 2.63 0.29 -4.76
N ASP A 149 2.17 -0.08 -5.96
CA ASP A 149 0.91 0.38 -6.55
C ASP A 149 -0.32 0.13 -5.66
N VAL A 150 -0.36 -0.97 -4.89
CA VAL A 150 -1.44 -1.23 -3.92
C VAL A 150 -1.60 -0.08 -2.92
N ALA A 151 -0.50 0.52 -2.46
CA ALA A 151 -0.52 1.68 -1.57
C ALA A 151 -0.62 3.00 -2.35
N LEU A 152 0.16 3.15 -3.42
CA LEU A 152 0.25 4.40 -4.17
C LEU A 152 -1.08 4.77 -4.84
N LYS A 153 -1.85 3.79 -5.30
CA LYS A 153 -3.17 4.06 -5.90
C LYS A 153 -4.24 4.46 -4.88
N ALA A 154 -4.00 4.25 -3.58
CA ALA A 154 -4.87 4.73 -2.50
C ALA A 154 -4.54 6.18 -2.08
N ALA A 155 -3.45 6.74 -2.60
CA ALA A 155 -2.92 8.04 -2.18
C ALA A 155 -2.72 9.00 -3.36
N PHE A 156 -2.70 10.28 -3.05
CA PHE A 156 -2.05 11.29 -3.87
C PHE A 156 -0.63 11.50 -3.34
N VAL A 157 0.36 11.28 -4.20
CA VAL A 157 1.78 11.23 -3.80
C VAL A 157 2.58 12.32 -4.49
N VAL A 158 3.27 13.14 -3.71
CA VAL A 158 4.13 14.22 -4.20
C VAL A 158 5.60 13.83 -4.03
N PHE A 159 6.31 13.73 -5.14
CA PHE A 159 7.75 13.53 -5.19
C PHE A 159 8.46 14.88 -5.31
N ASP A 160 8.83 15.50 -4.18
CA ASP A 160 9.38 16.86 -4.12
C ASP A 160 10.92 16.82 -4.09
N VAL A 161 11.52 16.90 -5.28
CA VAL A 161 12.98 16.92 -5.46
C VAL A 161 13.60 18.19 -4.89
N GLY A 162 12.90 19.33 -4.99
CA GLY A 162 13.42 20.63 -4.56
C GLY A 162 13.69 20.70 -3.05
N GLN A 163 12.90 19.99 -2.26
CA GLN A 163 13.03 19.92 -0.80
C GLN A 163 13.45 18.55 -0.29
N THR A 164 13.70 17.59 -1.17
CA THR A 164 14.09 16.20 -0.81
C THR A 164 13.12 15.59 0.20
N ARG A 165 11.84 15.54 -0.17
CA ARG A 165 10.75 15.04 0.68
C ARG A 165 9.68 14.34 -0.15
N ILE A 166 8.91 13.47 0.48
CA ILE A 166 7.73 12.86 -0.12
C ILE A 166 6.48 13.34 0.61
N GLY A 167 5.44 13.67 -0.14
CA GLY A 167 4.15 14.10 0.39
C GLY A 167 3.08 13.03 0.14
N TRP A 168 2.24 12.80 1.13
CA TRP A 168 1.12 11.87 1.05
C TRP A 168 -0.18 12.55 1.46
N ALA A 169 -1.23 12.33 0.68
CA ALA A 169 -2.61 12.66 1.02
C ALA A 169 -3.53 11.53 0.57
N GLN A 170 -4.72 11.42 1.16
CA GLN A 170 -5.70 10.43 0.72
C GLN A 170 -6.19 10.78 -0.70
N ALA A 171 -6.14 9.80 -1.62
CA ALA A 171 -6.71 9.97 -2.95
C ALA A 171 -8.23 10.18 -2.89
N ARG A 172 -8.77 10.89 -3.88
CA ARG A 172 -10.22 11.07 -4.04
C ARG A 172 -10.90 9.91 -4.76
#